data_AF-A0A3C0GK17-F1
#
_entry.id   AF-A0A3C0GK17-F1
#
_cell.length_a   1.000
_cell.length_b   1.000
_cell.length_c   1.000
_cell.angle_alpha   90.00
_cell.angle_beta   90.00
_cell.angle_gamma   90.00
#
_symmetry.space_group_name_H-M   'P 1'
#
loop_
_entity.id
_entity.type
_entity.pdbx_description
1 polymer ?
#
loop_
_entity_poly.entity_id
_entity_poly.type
_entity_poly.pdbx_seq_one_letter_code
_entity_poly.pdbx_strand_id
1 'polypeptide(L)'
;MFKEIWETRKRNCFVCKKYLGNEDYILYFAHVLSKGAYPKYKLLSDNIVLLCRDHHYQYDFQGTKGDAMFDELNKKKQKLKRLYYGKD
;
A
#
# COMPACT_ATOMS: atom_id res chain seq x y z
N MET A 1 2.42 -0.56 14.67
CA MET A 1 2.17 -0.78 13.23
C MET A 1 2.95 0.20 12.34
N PHE A 2 2.60 1.48 12.21
CA PHE A 2 3.29 2.37 11.25
C PHE A 2 4.79 2.57 11.55
N LYS A 3 5.14 2.82 12.82
CA LYS A 3 6.53 2.91 13.27
C LYS A 3 7.33 1.64 12.94
N GLU A 4 6.79 0.48 13.30
CA GLU A 4 7.39 -0.83 12.98
C GLU A 4 7.58 -1.04 11.47
N ILE A 5 6.59 -0.68 10.65
CA ILE A 5 6.69 -0.72 9.18
C ILE A 5 7.85 0.16 8.69
N TRP A 6 7.99 1.36 9.25
CA TRP A 6 9.03 2.31 8.86
C TRP A 6 10.45 1.87 9.26
N GLU A 7 10.57 1.20 10.39
CA GLU A 7 11.84 0.71 10.93
C GLU A 7 12.29 -0.59 10.27
N THR A 8 11.35 -1.45 9.87
CA THR A 8 11.66 -2.79 9.34
C THR A 8 11.69 -2.88 7.81
N ARG A 9 10.98 -2.00 7.10
CA ARG A 9 10.90 -2.06 5.63
C ARG A 9 11.85 -1.08 4.96
N LYS A 10 12.27 -1.42 3.75
CA LYS A 10 12.97 -0.47 2.87
C LYS A 10 12.06 0.76 2.65
N ARG A 11 12.55 1.94 3.02
CA ARG A 11 11.83 3.24 2.95
C ARG A 11 11.77 3.77 1.53
N ASN A 12 11.33 2.92 0.61
CA ASN A 12 11.23 3.18 -0.81
C ASN A 12 9.76 3.10 -1.21
N CYS A 13 9.33 3.98 -2.11
CA CYS A 13 8.03 3.88 -2.75
C CYS A 13 7.89 2.48 -3.38
N PHE A 14 6.82 1.76 -3.07
CA PHE A 14 6.55 0.43 -3.59
C PHE A 14 6.43 0.43 -5.12
N VAL A 15 5.95 1.54 -5.69
CA VAL A 15 5.71 1.73 -7.12
C VAL A 15 7.02 2.15 -7.83
N CYS A 16 7.52 3.36 -7.58
CA CYS A 16 8.67 3.91 -8.32
C CYS A 16 10.05 3.70 -7.66
N LYS A 17 10.12 3.01 -6.51
CA LYS A 17 11.35 2.73 -5.75
C LYS A 17 12.11 3.96 -5.23
N LYS A 18 11.60 5.17 -5.40
CA LYS A 18 12.16 6.41 -4.83
C LYS A 18 12.31 6.30 -3.30
N TYR A 19 13.48 6.67 -2.77
CA TYR A 19 13.70 6.77 -1.32
C TYR A 19 12.84 7.88 -0.71
N LEU A 20 12.21 7.58 0.42
CA LEU A 20 11.21 8.44 1.08
C LEU A 20 11.80 9.32 2.19
N GLY A 21 13.11 9.21 2.44
CA GLY A 21 13.81 9.95 3.49
C GLY A 21 13.93 9.16 4.79
N ASN A 22 14.38 9.85 5.83
CA ASN A 22 14.67 9.24 7.14
C ASN A 22 13.48 9.32 8.11
N GLU A 23 12.51 10.19 7.83
CA GLU A 23 11.36 10.49 8.69
C GLU A 23 10.08 9.86 8.14
N ASP A 24 9.26 9.31 9.05
CA ASP A 24 7.96 8.76 8.71
C ASP A 24 6.90 9.85 8.61
N TYR A 25 6.34 10.01 7.42
CA TYR A 25 5.16 10.84 7.21
C TYR A 25 3.94 9.93 7.04
N ILE A 26 2.82 10.26 7.69
CA ILE A 26 1.56 9.51 7.60
C ILE A 26 1.14 9.32 6.13
N LEU A 27 1.40 10.33 5.29
CA LEU A 27 1.12 10.30 3.85
C LEU A 27 1.90 9.23 3.08
N TYR A 28 2.90 8.57 3.66
CA TYR A 28 3.59 7.47 3.00
C TYR A 28 2.88 6.12 3.19
N PHE A 29 2.00 5.99 4.18
CA PHE A 29 1.39 4.70 4.52
C PHE A 29 0.03 4.53 3.81
N ALA A 30 0.07 3.95 2.62
CA ALA A 30 -1.13 3.69 1.83
C ALA A 30 -1.74 2.33 2.19
N HIS A 31 -3.07 2.30 2.33
CA HIS A 31 -3.79 1.04 2.47
C HIS A 31 -3.97 0.39 1.10
N VAL A 32 -3.53 -0.87 0.94
CA VAL A 32 -3.73 -1.61 -0.32
C VAL A 32 -5.22 -1.88 -0.54
N LEU A 33 -5.91 -2.35 0.50
CA LEU A 33 -7.37 -2.46 0.58
C LEU A 33 -7.90 -1.41 1.56
N SER A 34 -8.90 -0.65 1.13
CA SER A 34 -9.42 0.47 1.91
C SER A 34 -9.96 0.01 3.28
N LYS A 35 -9.58 0.72 4.34
CA LYS A 35 -9.98 0.41 5.72
C LYS A 35 -11.50 0.39 5.96
N GLY A 36 -12.27 1.13 5.15
CA GLY A 36 -13.73 1.17 5.23
C GLY A 36 -14.40 -0.08 4.65
N ALA A 37 -13.93 -0.55 3.49
CA ALA A 37 -14.49 -1.74 2.85
C ALA A 37 -13.94 -3.06 3.43
N TYR A 38 -12.74 -3.02 4.02
CA TYR A 38 -12.04 -4.21 4.53
C TYR A 38 -11.60 -4.01 6.00
N PRO A 39 -12.53 -3.82 6.95
CA PRO A 39 -12.22 -3.45 8.33
C PRO A 39 -11.33 -4.47 9.06
N LYS A 40 -11.43 -5.77 8.76
CA LYS A 40 -10.57 -6.81 9.37
C LYS A 40 -9.08 -6.59 9.06
N TYR A 41 -8.76 -5.91 7.96
CA TYR A 41 -7.38 -5.66 7.52
C TYR A 41 -6.92 -4.22 7.82
N LYS A 42 -7.69 -3.44 8.57
CA LYS A 42 -7.35 -2.05 8.93
C LYS A 42 -6.01 -1.94 9.67
N LEU A 43 -5.69 -2.92 10.52
CA LEU A 43 -4.45 -2.97 11.31
C LEU A 43 -3.49 -4.05 10.82
N LEU A 44 -3.75 -4.65 9.65
CA LEU A 44 -2.87 -5.65 9.07
C LEU A 44 -1.69 -4.94 8.40
N SER A 45 -0.48 -5.16 8.89
CA SER A 45 0.73 -4.53 8.34
C SER A 45 0.91 -4.84 6.84
N ASP A 46 0.54 -6.05 6.41
CA ASP A 46 0.55 -6.48 5.01
C ASP A 46 -0.45 -5.75 4.12
N ASN A 47 -1.47 -5.13 4.71
CA ASN A 47 -2.41 -4.25 4.01
C ASN A 47 -1.89 -2.81 3.87
N ILE A 48 -0.68 -2.52 4.33
CA ILE A 48 -0.04 -1.21 4.18
C ILE A 48 1.16 -1.33 3.26
N VAL A 49 1.33 -0.37 2.34
CA VAL A 49 2.54 -0.20 1.53
C VAL A 49 3.05 1.23 1.66
N LEU A 50 4.36 1.40 1.47
CA LEU A 50 4.97 2.73 1.43
C LEU A 50 4.86 3.30 0.02
N LEU A 51 4.28 4.48 -0.15
CA LEU A 51 4.21 5.20 -1.42
C LEU A 51 4.75 6.60 -1.25
N CYS A 52 5.36 7.18 -2.30
CA CYS A 52 5.56 8.62 -2.30
C CYS A 52 4.22 9.33 -2.49
N ARG A 53 4.18 10.62 -2.16
CA ARG A 53 2.96 11.45 -2.22
C ARG A 53 2.20 11.29 -3.54
N ASP A 54 2.89 11.39 -4.66
CA ASP A 54 2.26 11.38 -5.99
C ASP A 54 1.58 10.04 -6.29
N HIS A 55 2.28 8.93 -6.05
CA HIS A 55 1.72 7.60 -6.27
C HIS A 55 0.63 7.24 -5.27
N HIS A 56 0.70 7.73 -4.03
CA HIS A 56 -0.40 7.56 -3.07
C HIS A 56 -1.66 8.29 -3.57
N TYR A 57 -1.50 9.54 -4.03
CA TYR A 57 -2.63 10.30 -4.59
C TYR A 57 -3.22 9.64 -5.84
N GLN A 58 -2.37 9.17 -6.76
CA GLN A 58 -2.82 8.42 -7.95
C GLN A 58 -3.59 7.15 -7.56
N TYR A 59 -3.06 6.38 -6.59
CA TYR A 59 -3.68 5.14 -6.15
C TYR A 59 -5.05 5.35 -5.50
N ASP A 60 -5.18 6.39 -4.67
CA ASP A 60 -6.40 6.67 -3.93
C ASP A 60 -7.49 7.34 -4.79
N PHE A 61 -7.10 8.18 -5.75
CA PHE A 61 -8.05 9.10 -6.40
C PHE A 61 -8.12 9.03 -7.92
N GLN A 62 -7.12 8.51 -8.63
CA GLN A 62 -7.07 8.55 -10.10
C GLN A 62 -7.36 7.20 -10.76
N GLY A 63 -7.29 6.12 -9.98
CA GLY A 63 -7.43 4.76 -10.50
C GLY A 63 -6.15 4.30 -11.22
N THR A 64 -5.79 3.03 -11.00
CA THR A 64 -4.49 2.48 -11.40
C THR A 64 -4.63 1.17 -12.18
N LYS A 65 -5.85 0.83 -12.61
CA LYS A 65 -6.13 -0.40 -13.34
C LYS A 65 -5.60 -0.27 -14.77
N GLY A 66 -4.71 -1.19 -15.17
CA GLY A 66 -4.12 -1.21 -16.51
C GLY A 66 -2.87 -0.35 -16.66
N ASP A 67 -2.46 0.36 -15.59
CA ASP A 67 -1.15 1.01 -15.54
C ASP A 67 -0.09 0.01 -15.05
N ALA A 68 0.82 -0.36 -15.95
CA ALA A 68 1.88 -1.31 -15.70
C ALA A 68 2.76 -0.94 -14.50
N MET A 69 2.89 0.37 -14.21
CA MET A 69 3.67 0.86 -13.07
C MET A 69 3.05 0.41 -11.72
N PHE A 70 1.72 0.21 -11.68
CA PHE A 70 0.99 -0.23 -10.50
C PHE A 70 0.71 -1.74 -10.47
N ASP A 71 1.17 -2.52 -11.45
CA ASP A 71 0.83 -3.94 -11.58
C ASP A 71 1.16 -4.74 -10.32
N GLU A 72 2.34 -4.55 -9.73
CA GLU A 72 2.71 -5.26 -8.50
C GLU A 72 1.81 -4.89 -7.31
N LEU A 73 1.42 -3.61 -7.21
CA LEU A 73 0.50 -3.17 -6.17
C LEU A 73 -0.91 -3.74 -6.41
N ASN A 74 -1.35 -3.78 -7.66
CA ASN A 74 -2.63 -4.35 -8.06
C ASN A 74 -2.67 -5.87 -7.85
N LYS A 75 -1.59 -6.60 -8.15
CA LYS A 75 -1.45 -8.03 -7.82
C LYS A 75 -1.56 -8.27 -6.32
N LYS A 76 -0.86 -7.47 -5.50
CA LYS A 76 -0.97 -7.53 -4.04
C LYS A 76 -2.40 -7.26 -3.57
N LYS A 77 -3.09 -6.27 -4.16
CA LYS A 77 -4.50 -5.96 -3.89
C LYS A 77 -5.40 -7.16 -4.17
N GLN A 78 -5.25 -7.82 -5.32
CA GLN A 78 -6.04 -9.01 -5.65
C GLN A 78 -5.77 -10.17 -4.70
N LYS A 79 -4.50 -10.43 -4.36
CA LYS A 79 -4.14 -11.46 -3.37
C LYS A 79 -4.79 -11.21 -2.01
N LEU A 80 -4.65 -10.00 -1.48
CA LEU A 80 -5.28 -9.62 -0.21
C LEU A 80 -6.81 -9.73 -0.27
N LYS A 81 -7.42 -9.36 -1.40
CA LYS A 81 -8.87 -9.47 -1.57
C LYS A 81 -9.32 -10.94 -1.53
N ARG A 82 -8.59 -11.85 -2.19
CA ARG A 82 -8.86 -13.30 -2.15
C ARG A 82 -8.77 -13.85 -0.73
N LEU A 83 -7.69 -13.53 -0.01
CA LEU A 83 -7.47 -13.93 1.39
C LEU A 83 -8.60 -13.42 2.31
N TYR A 84 -9.05 -12.18 2.11
CA TYR A 84 -10.10 -11.58 2.94
C TYR A 84 -11.41 -12.35 2.87
N TYR A 85 -11.73 -12.91 1.70
CA TYR A 85 -12.94 -13.70 1.45
C TYR A 85 -12.72 -15.22 1.59
N GLY A 86 -11.54 -15.67 2.03
CA GLY A 86 -11.24 -17.11 2.19
C GLY A 86 -11.18 -17.90 0.87
N LYS A 87 -10.76 -17.25 -0.23
CA LYS A 87 -10.65 -17.87 -1.56
C LYS A 87 -9.18 -18.12 -1.91
N ASP A 88 -8.55 -19.08 -1.27
CA ASP A 88 -7.19 -19.53 -1.58
C ASP A 88 -7.15 -20.65 -2.63
#